data_AF-S4P250-F1
#
_entry.id   AF-S4P250-F1
#
_cell.length_a   1.000
_cell.length_b   1.000
_cell.length_c   1.000
_cell.angle_alpha   90.00
_cell.angle_beta   90.00
_cell.angle_gamma   90.00
#
_symmetry.space_group_name_H-M   'P 1'
#
loop_
_entity.id
_entity.type
_entity.pdbx_description
1 polymer ?
#
loop_
_entity_poly.entity_id
_entity_poly.type
_entity_poly.pdbx_seq_one_letter_code
_entity_poly.pdbx_strand_id
1 'polypeptide(L)'
;SDFITRITIKNLLKKIKVYFPNDVGKDWLCYCESLLEKSENQIALFDAIIVAIFHVGSDDYKIAFVSKYVPQEAKISYDKIDRKLLSIQEGICRFAQFSRPPVPLECILPYIKGDYVQYCLPMFGSYLNNLPMPQCIKFVSAILNTPVSIQKHALRLAFQCFSVEDLTNLIENVWKTTKNVSLRMTIYKALFEKIENVDQSY
;
A
#
# COMPACT_ATOMS: atom_id res chain seq x y z
N SER A 1 -28.21 4.28 -1.64
CA SER A 1 -28.19 3.55 -0.36
C SER A 1 -26.76 3.34 0.13
N ASP A 2 -25.91 2.60 -0.60
CA ASP A 2 -24.53 2.25 -0.18
C ASP A 2 -23.56 3.39 0.12
N PHE A 3 -23.65 4.52 -0.60
CA PHE A 3 -22.73 5.65 -0.41
C PHE A 3 -22.90 6.34 0.95
N ILE A 4 -24.15 6.52 1.39
CA ILE A 4 -24.49 7.18 2.66
C ILE A 4 -24.03 6.30 3.83
N THR A 5 -24.28 4.99 3.76
CA THR A 5 -23.85 4.02 4.79
C THR A 5 -22.33 4.03 4.97
N ARG A 6 -21.55 4.11 3.88
CA ARG A 6 -20.09 4.18 3.93
C ARG A 6 -19.58 5.46 4.59
N ILE A 7 -20.23 6.60 4.37
CA ILE A 7 -19.87 7.88 5.01
C ILE A 7 -20.16 7.81 6.52
N THR A 8 -21.31 7.27 6.91
CA THR A 8 -21.71 7.16 8.32
C THR A 8 -20.76 6.26 9.11
N ILE A 9 -20.35 5.11 8.56
CA ILE A 9 -19.43 4.18 9.21
C ILE A 9 -18.04 4.83 9.40
N LYS A 10 -17.50 5.50 8.38
CA LYS A 10 -16.21 6.19 8.50
C LYS A 10 -16.22 7.26 9.60
N ASN A 11 -17.31 8.04 9.68
CA ASN A 11 -17.47 9.05 10.71
C ASN A 11 -17.59 8.43 12.11
N LEU A 12 -18.30 7.30 12.23
CA LEU A 12 -18.38 6.55 13.48
C LEU A 12 -17.01 6.05 13.93
N LEU A 13 -16.26 5.37 13.05
CA LEU A 13 -14.92 4.86 13.36
C LEU A 13 -13.97 5.99 13.77
N LYS A 14 -14.05 7.16 13.11
CA LYS A 14 -13.28 8.34 13.49
C LYS A 14 -13.64 8.83 14.89
N LYS A 15 -14.93 8.85 15.25
CA LYS A 15 -15.38 9.25 16.59
C LYS A 15 -14.91 8.25 17.66
N ILE A 16 -15.03 6.95 17.41
CA ILE A 16 -14.52 5.91 18.31
C ILE A 16 -13.03 6.13 18.57
N LYS A 17 -12.25 6.33 17.50
CA LYS A 17 -10.81 6.58 17.62
C LYS A 17 -10.45 7.82 18.45
N VAL A 18 -11.21 8.92 18.30
CA VAL A 18 -10.87 10.22 18.92
C VAL A 18 -11.38 10.31 20.36
N TYR A 19 -12.61 9.87 20.61
CA TYR A 19 -13.28 10.10 21.89
C TYR A 19 -13.22 8.89 22.83
N PHE A 20 -13.07 7.68 22.27
CA PHE A 20 -13.17 6.42 23.01
C PHE A 20 -12.02 5.45 22.65
N PRO A 21 -10.74 5.87 22.65
CA PRO A 21 -9.64 5.03 22.18
C PRO A 21 -9.34 3.84 23.11
N ASN A 22 -9.50 4.01 24.42
CA ASN A 22 -9.03 3.06 25.44
C ASN A 22 -10.12 2.11 25.95
N ASP A 23 -11.37 2.41 25.67
CA ASP A 23 -12.58 1.67 26.06
C ASP A 23 -13.22 1.04 24.81
N VAL A 24 -14.13 1.76 24.14
CA VAL A 24 -14.91 1.26 23.00
C VAL A 24 -13.97 0.90 21.85
N GLY A 25 -12.92 1.69 21.62
CA GLY A 25 -11.92 1.42 20.59
C GLY A 25 -11.18 0.10 20.83
N LYS A 26 -10.80 -0.18 22.07
CA LYS A 26 -10.11 -1.43 22.43
C LYS A 26 -11.05 -2.63 22.30
N ASP A 27 -12.27 -2.53 22.82
CA ASP A 27 -13.26 -3.60 22.72
C ASP A 27 -13.63 -3.87 21.26
N TRP A 28 -13.72 -2.82 20.44
CA TRP A 28 -13.97 -2.93 19.01
C TRP A 28 -12.85 -3.67 18.27
N LEU A 29 -11.59 -3.38 18.60
CA LEU A 29 -10.42 -4.06 18.03
C LEU A 29 -10.39 -5.54 18.44
N CYS A 30 -10.63 -5.85 19.73
CA CYS A 30 -10.72 -7.23 20.20
C CYS A 30 -11.86 -7.99 19.52
N TYR A 31 -13.02 -7.35 19.33
CA TYR A 31 -14.13 -7.93 18.58
C TYR A 31 -13.74 -8.22 17.13
N CYS A 32 -13.10 -7.26 16.45
CA CYS A 32 -12.58 -7.42 15.09
C CYS A 32 -11.64 -8.62 14.96
N GLU A 33 -10.66 -8.77 15.87
CA GLU A 33 -9.76 -9.92 15.89
C GLU A 33 -10.49 -11.22 16.12
N SER A 34 -11.44 -11.25 17.06
CA SER A 34 -12.23 -12.45 17.33
C SER A 34 -13.06 -12.88 16.12
N LEU A 35 -13.54 -11.93 15.32
CA LEU A 35 -14.23 -12.22 14.06
C LEU A 35 -13.25 -12.74 13.01
N LEU A 36 -12.08 -12.12 12.85
CA LEU A 36 -11.05 -12.68 11.97
C LEU A 36 -10.73 -14.12 12.37
N GLU A 37 -10.64 -14.44 13.66
CA GLU A 37 -10.32 -15.77 14.17
C GLU A 37 -11.45 -16.79 14.00
N LYS A 38 -12.71 -16.41 14.24
CA LYS A 38 -13.85 -17.34 14.23
C LYS A 38 -14.54 -17.48 12.87
N SER A 39 -14.48 -16.45 12.03
CA SER A 39 -15.15 -16.46 10.74
C SER A 39 -14.43 -17.38 9.75
N GLU A 40 -15.24 -18.11 8.98
CA GLU A 40 -14.81 -18.69 7.72
C GLU A 40 -14.42 -17.59 6.72
N ASN A 41 -13.69 -17.94 5.66
CA ASN A 41 -13.14 -16.97 4.72
C ASN A 41 -14.25 -16.18 3.98
N GLN A 42 -14.62 -15.03 4.55
CA GLN A 42 -15.59 -14.10 3.99
C GLN A 42 -14.89 -12.80 3.62
N ILE A 43 -14.45 -12.71 2.37
CA ILE A 43 -13.59 -11.62 1.87
C ILE A 43 -14.18 -10.23 2.20
N ALA A 44 -15.48 -10.02 1.97
CA ALA A 44 -16.12 -8.73 2.25
C ALA A 44 -16.12 -8.36 3.75
N LEU A 45 -16.27 -9.36 4.62
CA LEU A 45 -16.19 -9.17 6.07
C LEU A 45 -14.77 -8.83 6.50
N PHE A 46 -13.77 -9.54 5.98
CA PHE A 46 -12.36 -9.29 6.29
C PHE A 46 -11.92 -7.90 5.82
N ASP A 47 -12.35 -7.49 4.63
CA ASP A 47 -12.09 -6.14 4.10
C ASP A 47 -12.64 -5.07 5.05
N ALA A 48 -13.87 -5.23 5.52
CA ALA A 48 -14.48 -4.31 6.47
C ALA A 48 -13.74 -4.27 7.81
N ILE A 49 -13.33 -5.43 8.33
CA ILE A 49 -12.58 -5.55 9.58
C ILE A 49 -11.21 -4.88 9.46
N ILE A 50 -10.46 -5.16 8.40
CA ILE A 50 -9.13 -4.59 8.19
C ILE A 50 -9.20 -3.06 8.05
N VAL A 51 -10.19 -2.55 7.33
CA VAL A 51 -10.45 -1.10 7.27
C VAL A 51 -10.74 -0.54 8.65
N ALA A 52 -11.54 -1.21 9.47
CA ALA A 52 -11.86 -0.77 10.83
C ALA A 52 -10.60 -0.75 11.72
N ILE A 53 -9.78 -1.79 11.68
CA ILE A 53 -8.48 -1.87 12.37
C ILE A 53 -7.59 -0.69 11.97
N PHE A 54 -7.45 -0.41 10.68
CA PHE A 54 -6.62 0.71 10.21
C PHE A 54 -7.13 2.09 10.61
N HIS A 55 -8.43 2.24 10.88
CA HIS A 55 -9.02 3.51 11.35
C HIS A 55 -8.93 3.66 12.87
N VAL A 56 -9.24 2.61 13.63
CA VAL A 56 -9.40 2.68 15.09
C VAL A 56 -8.11 2.37 15.83
N GLY A 57 -7.27 1.48 15.28
CA GLY A 57 -6.02 1.04 15.90
C GLY A 57 -5.10 2.21 16.30
N SER A 58 -4.42 2.05 17.43
CA SER A 58 -3.23 2.83 17.72
C SER A 58 -2.10 2.44 16.76
N ASP A 59 -1.01 3.21 16.77
CA ASP A 59 0.11 2.95 15.87
C ASP A 59 0.79 1.62 16.21
N ASP A 60 1.04 1.36 17.49
CA ASP A 60 1.58 0.09 17.97
C ASP A 60 0.69 -1.10 17.61
N TYR A 61 -0.64 -0.92 17.72
CA TYR A 61 -1.59 -1.96 17.38
C TYR A 61 -1.55 -2.30 15.88
N LYS A 62 -1.51 -1.28 15.01
CA LYS A 62 -1.41 -1.50 13.56
C LYS A 62 -0.09 -2.14 13.18
N ILE A 63 1.02 -1.72 13.80
CA ILE A 63 2.34 -2.30 13.57
C ILE A 63 2.29 -3.79 13.95
N ALA A 64 1.80 -4.13 15.14
CA ALA A 64 1.67 -5.51 15.58
C ALA A 64 0.77 -6.33 14.63
N PHE A 65 -0.38 -5.78 14.23
CA PHE A 65 -1.31 -6.44 13.30
C PHE A 65 -0.67 -6.70 11.94
N VAL A 66 -0.06 -5.68 11.32
CA VAL A 66 0.59 -5.82 10.01
C VAL A 66 1.78 -6.78 10.10
N SER A 67 2.62 -6.66 11.12
CA SER A 67 3.78 -7.54 11.31
C SER A 67 3.38 -9.01 11.50
N LYS A 68 2.23 -9.30 12.15
CA LYS A 68 1.71 -10.65 12.35
C LYS A 68 1.44 -11.41 11.04
N TYR A 69 1.04 -10.70 9.98
CA TYR A 69 0.56 -11.31 8.75
C TYR A 69 1.51 -11.15 7.56
N VAL A 70 2.76 -10.74 7.79
CA VAL A 70 3.73 -10.54 6.70
C VAL A 70 3.86 -11.82 5.86
N PRO A 71 3.73 -11.74 4.53
CA PRO A 71 3.96 -12.88 3.66
C PRO A 71 5.40 -13.39 3.84
N GLN A 72 5.57 -14.69 4.03
CA GLN A 72 6.91 -15.28 4.14
C GLN A 72 7.53 -15.41 2.75
N GLU A 73 6.80 -16.02 1.83
CA GLU A 73 7.22 -16.23 0.45
C GLU A 73 6.72 -15.12 -0.49
N ALA A 74 7.45 -14.89 -1.58
CA ALA A 74 7.04 -13.95 -2.62
C ALA A 74 5.98 -14.55 -3.57
N LYS A 75 5.99 -15.86 -3.77
CA LYS A 75 5.05 -16.56 -4.65
C LYS A 75 3.89 -17.14 -3.83
N ILE A 76 2.66 -16.99 -4.33
CA ILE A 76 1.47 -17.56 -3.67
C ILE A 76 1.26 -18.99 -4.15
N SER A 77 1.35 -19.95 -3.23
CA SER A 77 0.97 -21.35 -3.47
C SER A 77 -0.53 -21.53 -3.22
N TYR A 78 -1.35 -21.25 -4.23
CA TYR A 78 -2.82 -21.31 -4.15
C TYR A 78 -3.40 -22.68 -3.72
N ASP A 79 -2.61 -23.74 -3.88
CA ASP A 79 -2.92 -25.12 -3.48
C ASP A 79 -2.68 -25.39 -1.99
N LYS A 80 -1.74 -24.66 -1.36
CA LYS A 80 -1.28 -24.92 0.02
C LYS A 80 -1.58 -23.80 1.00
N ILE A 81 -1.83 -22.60 0.50
CA ILE A 81 -2.02 -21.43 1.35
C ILE A 81 -3.36 -21.50 2.08
N ASP A 82 -3.34 -21.17 3.37
CA ASP A 82 -4.57 -20.89 4.10
C ASP A 82 -5.28 -19.69 3.46
N ARG A 83 -6.48 -19.94 2.95
CA ARG A 83 -7.30 -18.93 2.26
C ARG A 83 -7.61 -17.74 3.14
N LYS A 84 -7.80 -17.96 4.44
CA LYS A 84 -8.05 -16.89 5.41
C LYS A 84 -6.83 -16.02 5.60
N LEU A 85 -5.66 -16.63 5.77
CA LEU A 85 -4.38 -15.91 5.84
C LEU A 85 -4.15 -15.06 4.58
N LEU A 86 -4.37 -15.64 3.40
CA LEU A 86 -4.23 -14.94 2.13
C LEU A 86 -5.19 -13.74 2.06
N SER A 87 -6.47 -13.91 2.40
CA SER A 87 -7.44 -12.81 2.37
C SER A 87 -7.09 -11.68 3.34
N ILE A 88 -6.50 -12.00 4.50
CA ILE A 88 -5.99 -10.97 5.43
C ILE A 88 -4.80 -10.22 4.79
N GLN A 89 -3.85 -10.94 4.19
CA GLN A 89 -2.70 -10.34 3.50
C GLN A 89 -3.12 -9.44 2.35
N GLU A 90 -4.04 -9.90 1.50
CA GLU A 90 -4.62 -9.12 0.41
C GLU A 90 -5.34 -7.87 0.92
N GLY A 91 -6.09 -7.99 2.02
CA GLY A 91 -6.76 -6.86 2.64
C GLY A 91 -5.76 -5.83 3.19
N ILE A 92 -4.68 -6.26 3.84
CA ILE A 92 -3.61 -5.36 4.30
C ILE A 92 -3.02 -4.57 3.12
N CYS A 93 -2.65 -5.25 2.04
CA CYS A 93 -2.12 -4.62 0.83
C CYS A 93 -3.07 -3.57 0.24
N ARG A 94 -4.37 -3.88 0.19
CA ARG A 94 -5.38 -2.99 -0.43
C ARG A 94 -5.76 -1.82 0.45
N PHE A 95 -5.81 -2.01 1.77
CA PHE A 95 -6.44 -1.05 2.68
C PHE A 95 -5.50 -0.28 3.61
N ALA A 96 -4.19 -0.60 3.65
CA ALA A 96 -3.22 0.14 4.46
C ALA A 96 -3.23 1.66 4.19
N GLN A 97 -3.50 2.06 2.94
CA GLN A 97 -3.69 3.46 2.51
C GLN A 97 -4.79 4.23 3.25
N PHE A 98 -5.77 3.53 3.81
CA PHE A 98 -6.85 4.15 4.58
C PHE A 98 -6.48 4.34 6.05
N SER A 99 -5.30 3.88 6.48
CA SER A 99 -4.89 4.01 7.87
C SER A 99 -4.68 5.47 8.26
N ARG A 100 -5.12 5.80 9.46
CA ARG A 100 -4.96 7.14 10.05
C ARG A 100 -4.43 6.99 11.48
N PRO A 101 -3.22 7.50 11.82
CA PRO A 101 -2.19 7.94 10.89
C PRO A 101 -1.73 6.78 9.98
N PRO A 102 -1.03 7.08 8.85
CA PRO A 102 -0.51 6.07 7.94
C PRO A 102 0.34 5.02 8.65
N VAL A 103 0.28 3.77 8.20
CA VAL A 103 1.16 2.71 8.70
C VAL A 103 2.61 3.05 8.28
N PRO A 104 3.62 2.88 9.16
CA PRO A 104 5.01 3.06 8.79
C PRO A 104 5.38 2.27 7.54
N LEU A 105 6.14 2.88 6.64
CA LEU A 105 6.51 2.28 5.35
C LEU A 105 7.27 0.96 5.56
N GLU A 106 8.08 0.89 6.62
CA GLU A 106 8.89 -0.28 7.00
C GLU A 106 8.03 -1.52 7.26
N CYS A 107 6.78 -1.35 7.73
CA CYS A 107 5.85 -2.46 7.94
C CYS A 107 5.15 -2.90 6.64
N ILE A 108 5.04 -2.00 5.66
CA ILE A 108 4.32 -2.22 4.42
C ILE A 108 5.23 -2.76 3.31
N LEU A 109 6.49 -2.31 3.24
CA LEU A 109 7.46 -2.76 2.25
C LEU A 109 7.58 -4.30 2.14
N PRO A 110 7.53 -5.09 3.23
CA PRO A 110 7.54 -6.55 3.16
C PRO A 110 6.39 -7.20 2.36
N TYR A 111 5.27 -6.49 2.17
CA TYR A 111 4.14 -6.94 1.36
C TYR A 111 4.32 -6.66 -0.13
N ILE A 112 5.20 -5.72 -0.48
CA ILE A 112 5.48 -5.34 -1.86
C ILE A 112 6.51 -6.31 -2.43
N LYS A 113 6.10 -7.58 -2.60
CA LYS A 113 6.95 -8.64 -3.18
C LYS A 113 6.14 -9.69 -3.94
N GLY A 114 6.74 -10.19 -5.02
CA GLY A 114 6.20 -11.27 -5.86
C GLY A 114 4.73 -11.07 -6.25
N ASP A 115 3.91 -12.08 -6.00
CA ASP A 115 2.50 -12.12 -6.42
C ASP A 115 1.61 -11.17 -5.59
N TYR A 116 2.06 -10.71 -4.42
CA TYR A 116 1.30 -9.80 -3.57
C TYR A 116 1.25 -8.35 -4.09
N VAL A 117 2.17 -8.00 -5.00
CA VAL A 117 2.32 -6.65 -5.55
C VAL A 117 1.03 -6.17 -6.21
N GLN A 118 0.31 -7.07 -6.91
CA GLN A 118 -0.93 -6.72 -7.58
C GLN A 118 -1.98 -6.13 -6.62
N TYR A 119 -2.00 -6.59 -5.37
CA TYR A 119 -2.90 -6.11 -4.34
C TYR A 119 -2.43 -4.79 -3.71
N CYS A 120 -1.13 -4.49 -3.80
CA CYS A 120 -0.53 -3.25 -3.31
C CYS A 120 -0.67 -2.08 -4.29
N LEU A 121 -0.94 -2.33 -5.58
CA LEU A 121 -0.99 -1.28 -6.60
C LEU A 121 -1.93 -0.11 -6.27
N PRO A 122 -3.14 -0.32 -5.71
CA PRO A 122 -4.02 0.79 -5.33
C PRO A 122 -3.39 1.74 -4.29
N MET A 123 -2.53 1.22 -3.42
CA MET A 123 -1.86 2.00 -2.38
C MET A 123 -0.78 2.92 -2.96
N PHE A 124 -0.15 2.56 -4.07
CA PHE A 124 0.98 3.33 -4.63
C PHE A 124 0.58 4.76 -5.01
N GLY A 125 -0.50 4.90 -5.78
CA GLY A 125 -1.03 6.21 -6.16
C GLY A 125 -1.57 6.98 -4.95
N SER A 126 -2.20 6.27 -4.01
CA SER A 126 -2.71 6.88 -2.79
C SER A 126 -1.61 7.44 -1.90
N TYR A 127 -0.48 6.74 -1.78
CA TYR A 127 0.68 7.21 -1.02
C TYR A 127 1.27 8.47 -1.65
N LEU A 128 1.42 8.53 -2.96
CA LEU A 128 1.87 9.76 -3.63
C LEU A 128 0.96 10.96 -3.38
N ASN A 129 -0.35 10.74 -3.32
CA ASN A 129 -1.33 11.81 -3.14
C ASN A 129 -1.54 12.23 -1.68
N ASN A 130 -1.24 11.36 -0.71
CA ASN A 130 -1.61 11.57 0.70
C ASN A 130 -0.42 11.68 1.66
N LEU A 131 0.77 11.20 1.28
CA LEU A 131 1.95 11.31 2.12
C LEU A 131 2.69 12.62 1.85
N PRO A 132 3.41 13.18 2.85
CA PRO A 132 4.35 14.27 2.61
C PRO A 132 5.43 13.87 1.59
N MET A 133 5.84 14.82 0.74
CA MET A 133 6.81 14.56 -0.34
C MET A 133 8.09 13.80 0.11
N PRO A 134 8.72 14.10 1.25
CA PRO A 134 9.88 13.33 1.72
C PRO A 134 9.57 11.84 1.96
N GLN A 135 8.36 11.52 2.41
CA GLN A 135 7.92 10.13 2.61
C GLN A 135 7.59 9.46 1.28
N CYS A 136 7.02 10.19 0.31
CA CYS A 136 6.83 9.71 -1.06
C CYS A 136 8.16 9.31 -1.69
N ILE A 137 9.18 10.17 -1.60
CA ILE A 137 10.53 9.89 -2.13
C ILE A 137 11.12 8.67 -1.42
N LYS A 138 11.05 8.61 -0.08
CA LYS A 138 11.52 7.45 0.69
C LYS A 138 10.83 6.15 0.26
N PHE A 139 9.52 6.18 0.06
CA PHE A 139 8.73 5.05 -0.41
C PHE A 139 9.20 4.58 -1.80
N VAL A 140 9.25 5.50 -2.78
CA VAL A 140 9.64 5.19 -4.16
C VAL A 140 11.09 4.67 -4.21
N SER A 141 12.02 5.28 -3.49
CA SER A 141 13.40 4.81 -3.39
C SER A 141 13.51 3.39 -2.83
N ALA A 142 12.70 3.04 -1.83
CA ALA A 142 12.71 1.70 -1.26
C ALA A 142 12.26 0.63 -2.28
N ILE A 143 11.30 0.95 -3.15
CA ILE A 143 10.81 0.01 -4.16
C ILE A 143 11.60 0.07 -5.49
N LEU A 144 12.53 1.02 -5.68
CA LEU A 144 13.39 1.08 -6.87
C LEU A 144 14.43 -0.05 -6.93
N ASN A 145 14.83 -0.60 -5.78
CA ASN A 145 15.83 -1.67 -5.68
C ASN A 145 15.21 -3.08 -5.61
N THR A 146 13.98 -3.24 -6.09
CA THR A 146 13.21 -4.49 -6.03
C THR A 146 13.17 -5.19 -7.40
N PRO A 147 12.64 -6.43 -7.51
CA PRO A 147 12.53 -7.10 -8.80
C PRO A 147 11.84 -6.28 -9.89
N VAL A 148 12.20 -6.56 -11.14
CA VAL A 148 11.84 -5.78 -12.34
C VAL A 148 10.35 -5.42 -12.42
N SER A 149 9.44 -6.33 -12.02
CA SER A 149 7.99 -6.08 -12.03
C SER A 149 7.62 -4.87 -11.18
N ILE A 150 8.15 -4.78 -9.97
CA ILE A 150 7.90 -3.71 -8.99
C ILE A 150 8.70 -2.46 -9.37
N GLN A 151 9.95 -2.63 -9.80
CA GLN A 151 10.82 -1.53 -10.21
C GLN A 151 10.22 -0.71 -11.36
N LYS A 152 9.47 -1.33 -12.29
CA LYS A 152 8.71 -0.60 -13.32
C LYS A 152 7.68 0.36 -12.72
N HIS A 153 6.96 -0.07 -11.69
CA HIS A 153 6.02 0.80 -10.99
C HIS A 153 6.75 1.91 -10.24
N ALA A 154 7.84 1.58 -9.54
CA ALA A 154 8.68 2.54 -8.85
C ALA A 154 9.19 3.64 -9.79
N LEU A 155 9.69 3.26 -10.97
CA LEU A 155 10.13 4.22 -12.00
C LEU A 155 8.99 5.15 -12.41
N ARG A 156 7.80 4.65 -12.71
CA ARG A 156 6.65 5.51 -13.05
C ARG A 156 6.30 6.50 -11.95
N LEU A 157 6.37 6.08 -10.68
CA LEU A 157 6.12 6.94 -9.54
C LEU A 157 7.23 7.99 -9.37
N ALA A 158 8.49 7.65 -9.65
CA ALA A 158 9.61 8.59 -9.57
C ALA A 158 9.40 9.80 -10.51
N PHE A 159 8.86 9.58 -11.71
CA PHE A 159 8.56 10.68 -12.65
C PHE A 159 7.53 11.69 -12.12
N GLN A 160 6.73 11.29 -11.13
CA GLN A 160 5.67 12.10 -10.52
C GLN A 160 6.14 12.84 -9.26
N CYS A 161 7.16 12.36 -8.55
CA CYS A 161 7.55 12.90 -7.24
C CYS A 161 9.00 13.35 -7.12
N PHE A 162 9.90 12.93 -8.02
CA PHE A 162 11.30 13.33 -7.95
C PHE A 162 11.51 14.70 -8.60
N SER A 163 12.50 15.43 -8.10
CA SER A 163 13.02 16.62 -8.77
C SER A 163 13.62 16.26 -10.13
N VAL A 164 13.80 17.24 -11.02
CA VAL A 164 14.43 17.01 -12.33
C VAL A 164 15.85 16.46 -12.17
N GLU A 165 16.60 16.97 -11.20
CA GLU A 165 17.97 16.53 -10.90
C GLU A 165 17.99 15.09 -10.40
N ASP A 166 17.19 14.76 -9.38
CA ASP A 166 17.11 13.41 -8.82
C ASP A 166 16.62 12.40 -9.87
N LEU A 167 15.66 12.80 -10.70
CA LEU A 167 15.13 11.96 -11.77
C LEU A 167 16.17 11.71 -12.85
N THR A 168 16.94 12.73 -13.24
CA THR A 168 18.05 12.58 -14.20
C THR A 168 19.09 11.60 -13.67
N ASN A 169 19.52 11.80 -12.43
CA ASN A 169 20.48 10.91 -11.77
C ASN A 169 19.96 9.47 -11.69
N LEU A 170 18.69 9.28 -11.32
CA LEU A 170 18.05 7.96 -11.28
C LEU A 170 18.04 7.30 -12.66
N ILE A 171 17.60 8.02 -13.69
CA ILE A 171 17.50 7.51 -15.06
C ILE A 171 18.87 7.11 -15.59
N GLU A 172 19.88 7.97 -15.44
CA GLU A 172 21.24 7.67 -15.86
C GLU A 172 21.78 6.41 -15.18
N ASN A 173 21.59 6.31 -13.86
CA ASN A 173 22.05 5.16 -13.09
C ASN A 173 21.36 3.88 -13.55
N VAL A 174 20.04 3.89 -13.72
CA VAL A 174 19.32 2.70 -14.21
C VAL A 174 19.75 2.37 -15.65
N TRP A 175 19.92 3.36 -16.52
CA TRP A 175 20.32 3.16 -17.91
C TRP A 175 21.70 2.51 -18.05
N LYS A 176 22.67 2.96 -17.24
CA LYS A 176 24.03 2.44 -17.19
C LYS A 176 24.09 1.04 -16.57
N THR A 177 23.30 0.78 -15.53
CA THR A 177 23.40 -0.46 -14.74
C THR A 177 22.53 -1.60 -15.26
N THR A 178 21.36 -1.32 -15.83
CA THR A 178 20.43 -2.37 -16.27
C THR A 178 20.55 -2.68 -17.76
N LYS A 179 20.60 -3.98 -18.08
CA LYS A 179 20.40 -4.50 -19.45
C LYS A 179 18.95 -4.93 -19.70
N ASN A 180 18.06 -4.80 -18.71
CA ASN A 180 16.68 -5.23 -18.85
C ASN A 180 15.90 -4.32 -19.81
N VAL A 181 15.51 -4.87 -20.97
CA VAL A 181 14.80 -4.14 -22.01
C VAL A 181 13.47 -3.55 -21.51
N SER A 182 12.74 -4.25 -20.65
CA SER A 182 11.46 -3.76 -20.13
C SER A 182 11.62 -2.54 -19.21
N LEU A 183 12.69 -2.45 -18.42
CA LEU A 183 12.98 -1.25 -17.63
C LEU A 183 13.36 -0.07 -18.51
N ARG A 184 14.25 -0.29 -19.48
CA ARG A 184 14.64 0.75 -20.45
C ARG A 184 13.43 1.27 -21.23
N MET A 185 12.55 0.38 -21.67
CA MET A 185 11.30 0.76 -22.33
C MET A 185 10.38 1.56 -21.42
N THR A 186 10.32 1.23 -20.13
CA THR A 186 9.52 1.98 -19.14
C THR A 186 10.04 3.40 -18.98
N ILE A 187 11.36 3.58 -18.88
CA ILE A 187 12.02 4.89 -18.84
C ILE A 187 11.72 5.67 -20.12
N TYR A 188 11.94 5.06 -21.29
CA TYR A 188 11.72 5.71 -22.57
C TYR A 188 10.28 6.22 -22.72
N LYS A 189 9.28 5.37 -22.41
CA LYS A 189 7.86 5.78 -22.47
C LYS A 189 7.56 6.94 -21.54
N ALA A 190 8.03 6.87 -20.29
CA ALA A 190 7.78 7.92 -19.31
C ALA A 190 8.46 9.25 -19.69
N LEU A 191 9.67 9.21 -20.28
CA LEU A 191 10.34 10.39 -20.83
C LEU A 191 9.56 10.98 -22.00
N PHE A 192 9.19 10.14 -22.96
CA PHE A 192 8.45 10.56 -24.15
C PHE A 192 7.12 11.22 -23.78
N GLU A 193 6.33 10.59 -22.91
CA GLU A 193 5.08 11.15 -22.38
C GLU A 193 5.33 12.49 -21.67
N LYS A 194 6.42 12.62 -20.90
CA LYS A 194 6.73 13.87 -20.20
C LYS A 194 7.09 15.00 -21.18
N ILE A 195 7.79 14.70 -22.27
CA ILE A 195 8.12 15.67 -23.33
C ILE A 195 6.86 16.10 -24.07
N GLU A 196 6.04 15.15 -24.55
CA GLU A 196 4.79 15.46 -25.28
C GLU A 196 3.83 16.33 -24.46
N ASN A 197 3.72 16.09 -23.15
CA ASN A 197 2.84 16.89 -22.29
C ASN A 197 3.40 18.29 -21.99
N VAL A 198 4.72 18.49 -22.04
CA VAL A 198 5.34 19.82 -21.93
C VAL A 198 5.02 20.65 -23.18
N ASP A 199 4.99 20.03 -24.36
CA ASP A 199 4.68 20.72 -25.63
C ASP A 199 3.20 21.13 -25.76
N GLN A 200 2.29 20.58 -24.95
CA GLN A 200 0.85 20.90 -24.96
C GLN A 200 0.43 22.00 -23.96
N SER A 201 1.37 22.52 -23.17
CA SER A 201 1.09 23.52 -22.12
C SER A 201 1.51 24.95 -22.48
N TYR A 202 1.74 25.22 -23.78
CA TYR A 202 1.98 26.53 -24.36
C TYR A 202 0.84 26.98 -25.28
#